data_AF-A0A2J6JBG8-F1
#
_entry.id   AF-A0A2J6JBG8-F1
#
_cell.length_a   1.000
_cell.length_b   1.000
_cell.length_c   1.000
_cell.angle_alpha   90.00
_cell.angle_beta   90.00
_cell.angle_gamma   90.00
#
_symmetry.space_group_name_H-M   'P 1'
#
loop_
_entity.id
_entity.type
_entity.pdbx_description
1 polymer ?
#
loop_
_entity_poly.entity_id
_entity_poly.type
_entity_poly.pdbx_seq_one_letter_code
_entity_poly.pdbx_strand_id
1 'polypeptide(L)' 'MPQTPDLNPARLVKLVQTPMPFGRYAGTPLVDLPEPYVVWFAANGFPKGELGRMLQEVYEIKLNGLEYLFDPFPRPPRP' A
#
# COMPACT_ATOMS: atom_id res chain seq x y z
N MET A 1 -16.13 -11.23 8.90
CA MET A 1 -16.31 -11.11 7.44
C MET A 1 -14.94 -10.91 6.83
N PRO A 2 -14.45 -11.76 5.91
CA PRO A 2 -13.29 -11.37 5.10
C PRO A 2 -13.73 -10.11 4.36
N GLN A 3 -13.00 -9.00 4.54
CA GLN A 3 -13.25 -7.80 3.78
C GLN A 3 -12.83 -8.13 2.36
N THR A 4 -13.79 -8.38 1.47
CA THR A 4 -13.51 -8.48 0.03
C THR A 4 -12.73 -7.23 -0.36
N PRO A 5 -11.59 -7.34 -1.05
CA PRO A 5 -10.92 -6.17 -1.59
C PRO A 5 -11.95 -5.43 -2.44
N ASP A 6 -12.34 -4.23 -2.00
CA ASP A 6 -13.16 -3.35 -2.82
C ASP A 6 -12.23 -2.86 -3.94
N LEU A 7 -12.18 -3.62 -5.04
CA LEU A 7 -11.39 -3.34 -6.24
C LEU A 7 -11.94 -2.12 -7.02
N ASN A 8 -12.54 -1.17 -6.31
CA ASN A 8 -12.90 0.12 -6.81
C ASN A 8 -11.63 0.84 -7.29
N PRO A 9 -11.54 1.29 -8.56
CA PRO A 9 -10.39 2.03 -9.06
C PRO A 9 -9.98 3.20 -8.16
N ALA A 10 -10.93 3.85 -7.48
CA ALA A 10 -10.64 4.93 -6.52
C ALA A 10 -9.77 4.48 -5.34
N ARG A 11 -9.88 3.21 -4.92
CA ARG A 11 -9.03 2.63 -3.88
C ARG A 11 -7.60 2.42 -4.37
N LEU A 12 -7.42 1.85 -5.56
CA LEU A 12 -6.09 1.68 -6.16
C LEU A 12 -5.38 3.02 -6.35
N VAL A 13 -6.10 4.04 -6.84
CA VAL A 13 -5.58 5.41 -6.94
C VAL A 13 -5.13 5.93 -5.58
N LYS A 14 -5.94 5.75 -4.52
CA LYS A 14 -5.59 6.18 -3.18
C LYS A 14 -4.32 5.51 -2.66
N LEU A 15 -4.15 4.20 -2.88
CA LEU A 15 -2.94 3.48 -2.50
C LEU A 15 -1.70 4.02 -3.23
N VAL A 16 -1.82 4.27 -4.53
CA VAL A 16 -0.74 4.79 -5.37
C VAL A 16 -0.34 6.23 -4.98
N GLN A 17 -1.31 7.06 -4.60
CA GLN A 17 -1.07 8.48 -4.28
C GLN A 17 -0.69 8.72 -2.83
N THR A 18 -0.88 7.75 -1.93
CA THR A 18 -0.56 7.94 -0.51
C THR A 18 0.94 7.74 -0.29
N PRO A 19 1.68 8.75 0.20
CA PRO A 19 3.05 8.56 0.65
C PRO A 19 3.07 7.98 2.07
N MET A 20 4.11 7.21 2.37
CA MET A 20 4.41 6.78 3.73
C MET A 20 4.72 8.02 4.61
N PRO A 21 4.04 8.21 5.74
CA PRO A 21 4.17 9.46 6.51
C PRO A 21 5.38 9.52 7.44
N PHE A 22 6.08 8.40 7.68
CA PHE A 22 7.19 8.35 8.63
C PHE A 22 8.17 7.21 8.33
N GLY A 23 9.27 7.18 9.09
CA GLY A 23 10.27 6.12 9.05
C GLY A 23 11.25 6.26 7.88
N ARG A 24 12.00 5.19 7.61
CA ARG A 24 13.05 5.15 6.58
C ARG A 24 12.54 5.46 5.18
N TYR A 25 11.28 5.14 4.89
CA TYR A 25 10.64 5.33 3.59
C TYR A 25 9.65 6.49 3.57
N ALA A 26 9.75 7.43 4.51
CA ALA A 26 8.90 8.63 4.51
C ALA A 26 8.92 9.33 3.14
N GLY A 27 7.74 9.73 2.64
CA GLY A 27 7.57 10.32 1.32
C GLY A 27 7.48 9.31 0.15
N THR A 28 7.75 8.02 0.38
CA THR A 28 7.64 6.97 -0.65
C THR A 28 6.17 6.55 -0.80
N PRO A 29 5.60 6.45 -2.01
CA PRO A 29 4.27 5.89 -2.22
C PRO A 29 4.11 4.51 -1.58
N LEU A 30 2.96 4.22 -0.97
CA LEU A 30 2.74 2.94 -0.26
C LEU A 30 2.99 1.72 -1.16
N VAL A 31 2.58 1.81 -2.43
CA VAL A 31 2.74 0.75 -3.43
C VAL A 31 4.20 0.51 -3.83
N ASP A 32 5.06 1.53 -3.67
CA ASP A 32 6.49 1.48 -3.99
C ASP A 32 7.35 1.11 -2.77
N LEU A 33 6.73 0.89 -1.60
CA LEU A 33 7.44 0.36 -0.44
C LEU A 33 8.05 -1.01 -0.77
N PRO A 34 9.30 -1.27 -0.36
CA PRO A 34 9.92 -2.57 -0.55
C PRO A 34 9.07 -3.67 0.09
N GLU A 35 8.88 -4.78 -0.61
CA GLU A 35 8.09 -5.90 -0.10
C GLU A 35 8.53 -6.37 1.29
N PRO A 36 9.84 -6.55 1.60
CA PRO A 36 10.26 -6.94 2.95
C PRO A 36 9.81 -5.97 4.05
N TYR A 37 9.67 -4.68 3.73
CA TYR A 37 9.21 -3.66 4.67
C TYR A 37 7.72 -3.80 4.96
N VAL A 38 6.92 -4.10 3.94
CA VAL A 38 5.48 -4.32 4.09
C VAL A 38 5.21 -5.67 4.80
N VAL A 39 5.95 -6.72 4.45
CA VAL A 39 5.91 -8.04 5.11
C VAL A 39 6.26 -7.92 6.60
N TRP A 40 7.24 -7.07 6.95
CA TRP A 40 7.57 -6.82 8.35
C TRP A 40 6.37 -6.29 9.16
N PHE A 41 5.55 -5.42 8.57
CA PHE A 41 4.31 -4.96 9.21
C PHE A 41 3.27 -6.07 9.36
N ALA A 42 3.17 -7.00 8.40
CA ALA A 42 2.28 -8.16 8.52
C ALA A 42 2.67 -9.05 9.72
N ALA A 43 3.98 -9.16 10.02
CA ALA A 43 4.49 -9.92 11.16
C ALA A 43 4.42 -9.16 12.50
N ASN A 44 4.63 -7.84 12.51
CA ASN A 44 4.74 -7.03 13.74
C ASN A 44 3.46 -6.24 14.07
N GLY A 45 2.50 -6.22 13.16
CA GLY A 45 1.25 -5.47 13.27
C GLY A 45 1.27 -4.17 12.48
N PHE A 46 0.18 -3.90 11.77
CA PHE A 46 -0.03 -2.66 11.02
C PHE A 46 -0.37 -1.49 11.96
N PRO A 47 -0.03 -0.24 11.59
CA PRO A 47 -0.50 0.95 12.30
C PRO A 47 -2.03 0.98 12.45
N LYS A 48 -2.56 1.61 13.49
CA LYS A 48 -4.02 1.77 13.61
C LYS A 48 -4.55 2.76 12.57
N GLY A 49 -5.84 2.63 12.25
CA GLY A 49 -6.54 3.57 11.40
C GLY A 49 -6.38 3.28 9.90
N GLU A 50 -6.49 4.33 9.09
CA GLU A 50 -6.53 4.17 7.63
C GLU A 50 -5.21 3.71 7.04
N LEU A 51 -4.08 4.22 7.54
CA LEU A 51 -2.76 3.84 7.06
C LEU A 51 -2.52 2.33 7.18
N GLY A 52 -2.86 1.71 8.31
CA GLY A 52 -2.68 0.26 8.47
C GLY A 52 -3.57 -0.56 7.55
N ARG A 53 -4.81 -0.13 7.32
CA ARG A 53 -5.68 -0.78 6.34
C ARG A 53 -5.09 -0.71 4.94
N MET A 54 -4.58 0.45 4.53
CA MET A 54 -3.92 0.62 3.23
C MET A 54 -2.63 -0.21 3.11
N LEU A 55 -1.83 -0.28 4.17
CA LEU A 55 -0.62 -1.14 4.20
C LEU A 55 -0.97 -2.63 4.13
N GLN A 56 -2.08 -3.04 4.76
CA GLN A 56 -2.60 -4.40 4.64
C GLN A 56 -3.10 -4.69 3.22
N GLU A 57 -3.82 -3.75 2.59
CA GLU A 57 -4.25 -3.88 1.19
C GLU A 57 -3.02 -4.01 0.26
N VAL A 58 -1.99 -3.18 0.44
CA VAL A 58 -0.74 -3.27 -0.32
C VAL A 58 -0.01 -4.60 -0.07
N TYR A 59 0.00 -5.09 1.17
CA TYR A 59 0.57 -6.39 1.52
C TYR A 59 -0.12 -7.52 0.75
N GLU A 60 -1.45 -7.56 0.79
CA GLU A 60 -2.25 -8.59 0.10
C GLU A 60 -2.04 -8.54 -1.41
N ILE A 61 -1.97 -7.35 -2.00
CA ILE A 61 -1.70 -7.18 -3.44
C ILE A 61 -0.32 -7.72 -3.82
N LYS A 62 0.73 -7.35 -3.07
CA LYS A 62 2.11 -7.82 -3.30
C LYS A 62 2.24 -9.33 -3.10
N LEU A 63 1.65 -9.86 -2.02
CA LEU A 63 1.69 -11.30 -1.71
C LEU A 63 1.11 -12.17 -2.83
N ASN A 64 0.13 -11.64 -3.57
CA ASN A 64 -0.54 -12.34 -4.67
C ASN A 64 0.05 -12.00 -6.06
N GLY A 65 1.09 -11.18 -6.16
CA GLY A 65 1.67 -10.77 -7.44
C GLY A 65 0.77 -9.85 -8.27
N LEU A 66 -0.13 -9.10 -7.62
CA LEU A 66 -1.15 -8.25 -8.25
C LEU A 66 -0.69 -6.79 -8.45
N GLU A 67 0.61 -6.50 -8.35
CA GLU A 67 1.12 -5.12 -8.43
C GLU A 67 0.86 -4.45 -9.78
N TYR A 68 0.66 -5.23 -10.85
CA TYR A 68 0.29 -4.74 -12.17
C TYR A 68 -1.01 -3.90 -12.15
N LEU A 69 -1.86 -4.09 -11.13
CA LEU A 69 -3.06 -3.27 -10.92
C LEU A 69 -2.72 -1.79 -10.70
N PHE A 70 -1.48 -1.47 -10.31
CA PHE A 70 -1.03 -0.10 -10.08
C PHE A 70 -0.43 0.58 -11.32
N ASP A 71 -0.10 -0.17 -12.37
CA ASP A 71 0.59 0.34 -13.57
C ASP A 71 -0.19 1.44 -14.32
N PRO A 72 -1.53 1.39 -14.41
CA PRO A 72 -2.30 2.43 -15.10
C PRO A 72 -2.30 3.79 -14.39
N PHE A 73 -1.86 3.85 -13.12
CA PHE A 73 -1.98 5.04 -12.30
C PHE A 73 -0.66 5.79 -12.15
N PRO A 74 -0.63 7.12 -12.39
CA PRO A 74 0.58 7.90 -12.28
C PRO A 74 1.05 7.94 -10.81
N ARG A 75 2.37 7.77 -10.61
CA ARG A 75 2.99 7.99 -9.31
C ARG A 75 2.95 9.49 -8.97
N PRO A 76 2.77 9.86 -7.68
CA PRO A 76 2.89 11.25 -7.28
C PRO A 76 4.32 11.75 -7.55
N PRO A 77 4.49 13.05 -7.86
CA PRO A 77 5.81 13.63 -7.97
C PRO A 77 6.56 13.44 -6.64
N ARG A 78 7.83 13.02 -6.72
CA ARG A 78 8.67 12.96 -5.52
C ARG A 78 8.89 14.40 -5.03
N PRO A 79 8.80 14.65 -3.71
CA PRO A 79 9.14 15.95 -3.13
C PRO A 79 10.62 16.30 -3.34
#